data_AF-A0A928UFX4-F1
#
_entry.id   AF-A0A928UFX4-F1
#
_cell.length_a   1.000
_cell.length_b   1.000
_cell.length_c   1.000
_cell.angle_alpha   90.00
_cell.angle_beta   90.00
_cell.angle_gamma   90.00
#
_symmetry.space_group_name_H-M   'P 1'
#
loop_
_entity.id
_entity.type
_entity.pdbx_description
1 polymer ?
#
loop_
_entity_poly.entity_id
_entity_poly.type
_entity_poly.pdbx_seq_one_letter_code
_entity_poly.pdbx_strand_id
1 'polypeptide(L)'
;MKKILPVFKDERDRAIAVTIIILSMFLFFIPSLLGVLFLKEQLSESAYAVVKAFFNFELMLFLVSLLFVIPIIGWILAFILTPLMMILNVIIAILALCAIAKNTEVKVPVWYEFI
;
A
#
# COMPACT_ATOMS: atom_id res chain seq x y z
N MET A 1 -7.58 -10.39 -6.94
CA MET A 1 -6.53 -11.44 -6.83
C MET A 1 -5.62 -11.09 -5.65
N LYS A 2 -4.98 -12.04 -4.95
CA LYS A 2 -3.97 -11.72 -3.91
C LYS A 2 -2.59 -11.87 -4.52
N LYS A 3 -1.74 -10.83 -4.45
CA LYS A 3 -0.37 -10.93 -4.92
C LYS A 3 0.51 -11.47 -3.79
N ILE A 4 1.24 -12.54 -4.08
CA ILE A 4 2.20 -13.15 -3.15
C ILE A 4 3.57 -12.58 -3.49
N LEU A 5 4.21 -11.95 -2.51
CA LEU A 5 5.46 -11.23 -2.72
C LEU A 5 6.61 -11.94 -2.00
N PRO A 6 7.80 -12.01 -2.63
CA PRO A 6 8.95 -12.75 -2.11
C PRO A 6 9.49 -12.14 -0.81
N VAL A 7 10.14 -12.99 -0.02
CA VAL A 7 10.77 -12.62 1.26
C VAL A 7 11.98 -11.70 1.03
N PHE A 8 12.19 -10.75 1.93
CA PHE A 8 13.33 -9.85 1.90
C PHE A 8 14.63 -10.61 2.18
N LYS A 9 15.63 -10.44 1.30
CA LYS A 9 16.98 -11.01 1.49
C LYS A 9 17.95 -10.04 2.14
N ASP A 10 17.74 -8.75 1.94
CA ASP A 10 18.57 -7.66 2.45
C ASP A 10 17.83 -6.90 3.57
N GLU A 11 18.52 -6.67 4.68
CA GLU A 11 17.97 -6.01 5.86
C GLU A 11 17.73 -4.50 5.66
N ARG A 12 18.56 -3.84 4.85
CA ARG A 12 18.39 -2.44 4.47
C ARG A 12 17.11 -2.27 3.65
N ASP A 13 16.93 -3.13 2.65
CA ASP A 13 15.74 -3.07 1.78
C ASP A 13 14.46 -3.40 2.56
N ARG A 14 14.54 -4.33 3.52
CA ARG A 14 13.46 -4.60 4.46
C ARG A 14 13.12 -3.35 5.27
N ALA A 15 14.11 -2.66 5.83
CA ALA A 15 13.90 -1.46 6.62
C ALA A 15 13.26 -0.33 5.80
N ILE A 16 13.70 -0.13 4.55
CA ILE A 16 13.13 0.88 3.65
C ILE A 16 11.67 0.54 3.33
N ALA A 17 11.36 -0.71 2.94
CA ALA A 17 9.99 -1.11 2.62
C ALA A 17 9.05 -1.00 3.84
N VAL A 18 9.52 -1.41 5.03
CA VAL A 18 8.78 -1.25 6.29
C VAL A 18 8.51 0.22 6.59
N THR A 19 9.52 1.09 6.41
CA THR A 19 9.38 2.53 6.63
C THR A 19 8.33 3.12 5.71
N ILE A 20 8.34 2.74 4.43
CA ILE A 20 7.33 3.18 3.46
C ILE A 20 5.93 2.74 3.90
N ILE A 21 5.75 1.46 4.27
CA ILE A 21 4.45 0.93 4.71
C ILE A 21 3.94 1.66 5.96
N ILE A 22 4.81 1.90 6.94
CA ILE A 22 4.45 2.63 8.17
C ILE A 22 4.05 4.07 7.84
N LEU A 23 4.84 4.77 7.02
CA LEU A 23 4.52 6.14 6.63
C LEU A 23 3.20 6.19 5.85
N SER A 24 2.94 5.21 4.99
CA SER A 24 1.69 5.15 4.21
C SER A 24 0.44 4.91 5.07
N MET A 25 0.57 4.37 6.29
CA MET A 25 -0.56 4.32 7.23
C MET A 25 -1.11 5.71 7.57
N PHE A 26 -0.23 6.72 7.63
CA PHE A 26 -0.57 8.09 8.03
C PHE A 26 -0.69 9.04 6.85
N LEU A 27 0.13 8.82 5.81
CA LEU A 27 0.27 9.69 4.65
C LEU A 27 -0.35 9.09 3.38
N PHE A 28 -1.09 7.98 3.54
CA PHE A 28 -1.80 7.29 2.46
C PHE A 28 -0.86 6.88 1.32
N PHE A 29 -1.22 7.02 0.04
CA PHE A 29 -0.39 6.54 -1.08
C PHE A 29 0.90 7.36 -1.32
N ILE A 30 1.13 8.47 -0.62
CA ILE A 30 2.25 9.38 -0.93
C ILE A 30 3.61 8.70 -0.72
N PRO A 31 3.90 8.03 0.40
CA PRO A 31 5.21 7.40 0.62
C PRO A 31 5.48 6.25 -0.36
N SER A 32 4.45 5.45 -0.67
CA SER A 32 4.58 4.36 -1.64
C SER A 32 4.77 4.88 -3.07
N LEU A 33 4.14 6.00 -3.44
CA LEU A 33 4.40 6.71 -4.69
C LEU A 33 5.86 7.17 -4.79
N LEU A 34 6.38 7.83 -3.75
CA LEU A 34 7.78 8.26 -3.71
C LEU A 34 8.73 7.07 -3.82
N GLY A 35 8.41 5.96 -3.15
CA GLY A 35 9.17 4.72 -3.27
C GLY A 35 9.20 4.16 -4.69
N VAL A 36 8.06 4.17 -5.39
CA VAL A 36 7.98 3.73 -6.79
C VAL A 36 8.78 4.65 -7.72
N LEU A 37 8.69 5.98 -7.53
CA LEU A 37 9.32 6.96 -8.42
C LEU A 37 10.83 7.11 -8.21
N PHE A 38 11.30 7.08 -6.96
CA PHE A 38 12.67 7.48 -6.63
C PHE A 38 13.55 6.34 -6.10
N LEU A 39 12.97 5.23 -5.65
CA LEU A 39 13.73 4.15 -5.01
C LEU A 39 13.84 2.87 -5.86
N LYS A 40 13.34 2.88 -7.10
CA LYS A 40 13.39 1.73 -8.01
C LYS A 40 14.80 1.17 -8.21
N GLU A 41 15.78 2.04 -8.42
CA GLU A 41 17.19 1.63 -8.64
C GLU A 41 17.93 1.28 -7.34
N GLN A 42 17.39 1.68 -6.20
CA GLN A 42 18.01 1.49 -4.89
C GLN A 42 17.53 0.22 -4.19
N LEU A 43 16.32 -0.25 -4.52
CA LEU A 43 15.69 -1.43 -3.92
C LEU A 43 15.94 -2.68 -4.76
N SER A 44 16.14 -3.82 -4.09
CA SER A 44 16.04 -5.13 -4.73
C SER A 44 14.65 -5.34 -5.37
N GLU A 45 14.58 -6.24 -6.35
CA GLU A 45 13.33 -6.57 -7.04
C GLU A 45 12.21 -6.98 -6.08
N SER A 46 12.54 -7.71 -5.01
CA SER A 46 11.56 -8.13 -4.00
C SER A 46 11.00 -6.94 -3.22
N ALA A 47 11.86 -6.07 -2.73
CA ALA A 47 11.45 -4.89 -1.97
C ALA A 47 10.67 -3.91 -2.83
N TYR A 48 11.14 -3.66 -4.06
CA TYR A 48 10.43 -2.84 -5.03
C TYR A 48 9.05 -3.42 -5.37
N ALA A 49 8.94 -4.75 -5.54
CA ALA A 49 7.67 -5.41 -5.79
C ALA A 49 6.66 -5.21 -4.63
N VAL A 50 7.13 -5.21 -3.37
CA VAL A 50 6.29 -4.93 -2.20
C VAL A 50 5.80 -3.48 -2.21
N VAL A 51 6.71 -2.52 -2.39
CA VAL A 51 6.37 -1.08 -2.44
C VAL A 51 5.39 -0.80 -3.58
N LYS A 52 5.64 -1.37 -4.76
CA LYS A 52 4.78 -1.25 -5.93
C LYS A 52 3.39 -1.86 -5.71
N ALA A 53 3.30 -3.01 -5.05
CA ALA A 53 2.03 -3.65 -4.73
C ALA A 53 1.22 -2.82 -3.72
N PHE A 54 1.89 -2.26 -2.72
CA PHE A 54 1.28 -1.34 -1.76
C PHE A 54 0.75 -0.08 -2.44
N PHE A 55 1.56 0.55 -3.29
CA PHE A 55 1.15 1.72 -4.05
C PHE A 55 -0.11 1.44 -4.90
N ASN A 56 -0.14 0.32 -5.63
CA ASN A 56 -1.31 -0.05 -6.44
C ASN A 56 -2.58 -0.26 -5.60
N PHE A 57 -2.44 -0.87 -4.43
CA PHE A 57 -3.56 -1.05 -3.50
C PHE A 57 -4.05 0.30 -2.96
N GLU A 58 -3.15 1.17 -2.50
CA GLU A 58 -3.50 2.47 -1.95
C GLU A 58 -4.11 3.40 -3.00
N LEU A 59 -3.57 3.36 -4.22
CA LEU A 59 -4.12 4.10 -5.36
C LEU A 59 -5.52 3.58 -5.74
N MET A 60 -5.74 2.26 -5.68
CA MET A 60 -7.07 1.70 -5.87
C MET A 60 -8.06 2.23 -4.81
N LEU A 61 -7.67 2.24 -3.53
CA LEU A 61 -8.51 2.79 -2.46
C LEU A 61 -8.85 4.26 -2.70
N PHE A 62 -7.87 5.05 -3.17
CA PHE A 62 -8.05 6.45 -3.51
C PHE A 62 -9.02 6.65 -4.68
N LEU A 63 -8.86 5.87 -5.75
CA LEU A 63 -9.73 6.00 -6.92
C LEU A 63 -11.15 5.58 -6.59
N VAL A 64 -11.32 4.52 -5.79
CA VAL A 64 -12.64 4.11 -5.30
C VAL A 64 -13.26 5.20 -4.45
N SER A 65 -12.50 5.90 -3.60
CA SER A 65 -13.05 7.01 -2.81
C SER A 65 -13.45 8.22 -3.68
N LEU A 66 -12.72 8.52 -4.75
CA LEU A 66 -13.05 9.59 -5.70
C LEU A 66 -14.34 9.35 -6.50
N LEU A 67 -14.70 8.09 -6.79
CA LEU A 67 -15.93 7.77 -7.53
C LEU A 67 -17.20 8.19 -6.80
N PHE A 68 -17.12 8.45 -5.49
CA PHE A 68 -18.25 8.87 -4.67
C PHE A 68 -18.39 10.40 -4.55
N VAL A 69 -17.77 11.23 -5.39
CA VAL A 69 -17.82 12.72 -5.28
C VAL A 69 -19.02 13.35 -6.04
N ILE A 70 -20.10 12.61 -6.29
CA ILE A 70 -21.33 13.07 -6.97
C ILE A 70 -22.29 13.78 -5.96
N PRO A 71 -23.04 14.86 -6.28
CA PRO A 71 -23.54 15.82 -5.29
C PRO A 71 -24.45 15.23 -4.19
N ILE A 72 -24.32 15.83 -2.99
CA ILE A 72 -25.00 15.57 -1.70
C ILE A 72 -24.82 14.15 -1.14
N ILE A 73 -25.21 13.11 -1.89
CA ILE A 73 -25.02 11.70 -1.50
C ILE A 73 -23.53 11.38 -1.37
N GLY A 74 -22.72 11.97 -2.24
CA GLY A 74 -21.28 11.80 -2.23
C GLY A 74 -20.56 12.36 -1.01
N TRP A 75 -21.09 13.40 -0.37
CA TRP A 75 -20.50 13.96 0.85
C TRP A 75 -20.67 13.04 2.05
N ILE A 76 -21.88 12.47 2.21
CA ILE A 76 -22.18 11.51 3.28
C ILE A 76 -21.37 10.22 3.05
N LEU A 77 -21.34 9.74 1.81
CA LEU A 77 -20.51 8.59 1.45
C LEU A 77 -19.04 8.88 1.69
N ALA A 78 -18.49 10.03 1.25
CA ALA A 78 -17.10 10.39 1.52
C ALA A 78 -16.79 10.45 3.03
N PHE A 79 -17.71 10.96 3.85
CA PHE A 79 -17.52 11.03 5.31
C PHE A 79 -17.42 9.64 5.97
N ILE A 80 -18.13 8.64 5.45
CA ILE A 80 -18.12 7.27 5.99
C ILE A 80 -17.08 6.38 5.30
N LEU A 81 -16.96 6.46 3.98
CA LEU A 81 -16.04 5.64 3.18
C LEU A 81 -14.59 6.03 3.44
N THR A 82 -14.27 7.31 3.58
CA THR A 82 -12.88 7.76 3.79
C THR A 82 -12.26 7.12 5.04
N PRO A 83 -12.88 7.20 6.24
CA PRO A 83 -12.33 6.51 7.41
C PRO A 83 -12.33 4.99 7.25
N LEU A 84 -13.34 4.40 6.59
CA LEU A 84 -13.36 2.96 6.32
C LEU A 84 -12.18 2.51 5.44
N MET A 85 -11.88 3.27 4.38
CA MET A 85 -10.73 3.02 3.50
C MET A 85 -9.40 3.21 4.24
N MET A 86 -9.32 4.21 5.13
CA MET A 86 -8.14 4.41 5.96
C MET A 86 -7.92 3.24 6.93
N ILE A 87 -8.98 2.75 7.58
CA ILE A 87 -8.93 1.55 8.43
C ILE A 87 -8.49 0.34 7.62
N LEU A 88 -9.04 0.14 6.41
CA LEU A 88 -8.64 -0.94 5.53
C LEU A 88 -7.15 -0.84 5.15
N ASN A 89 -6.66 0.35 4.84
CA ASN A 89 -5.25 0.57 4.56
C ASN A 89 -4.36 0.18 5.74
N VAL A 90 -4.72 0.64 6.94
CA VAL A 90 -4.01 0.33 8.19
C VAL A 90 -3.99 -1.17 8.46
N ILE A 91 -5.13 -1.86 8.30
CA ILE A 91 -5.21 -3.33 8.51
C ILE A 91 -4.28 -4.05 7.54
N ILE A 92 -4.30 -3.71 6.25
CA ILE A 92 -3.43 -4.35 5.26
C ILE A 92 -1.96 -4.04 5.53
N ALA A 93 -1.63 -2.81 5.92
CA ALA A 93 -0.30 -2.40 6.33
C ALA A 93 0.19 -3.20 7.55
N ILE A 94 -0.63 -3.37 8.60
CA ILE A 94 -0.29 -4.19 9.78
C ILE A 94 -0.06 -5.65 9.37
N LEU A 95 -0.92 -6.23 8.52
CA LEU A 95 -0.76 -7.60 8.06
C LEU A 95 0.54 -7.79 7.26
N ALA A 96 0.89 -6.81 6.42
CA ALA A 96 2.15 -6.81 5.70
C ALA A 96 3.34 -6.73 6.64
N LEU A 97 3.32 -5.81 7.62
CA LEU A 97 4.37 -5.71 8.64
C LEU A 97 4.53 -7.01 9.44
N CYS A 98 3.42 -7.66 9.81
CA CYS A 98 3.45 -8.96 10.47
C CYS A 98 4.10 -10.04 9.59
N ALA A 99 3.79 -10.07 8.30
CA ALA A 99 4.37 -11.02 7.36
C ALA A 99 5.88 -10.80 7.20
N ILE A 100 6.31 -9.53 7.11
CA ILE A 100 7.72 -9.14 7.05
C ILE A 100 8.47 -9.53 8.32
N ALA A 101 7.89 -9.26 9.50
CA ALA A 101 8.48 -9.61 10.78
C ALA A 101 8.68 -11.12 10.95
N LYS A 102 7.78 -11.94 10.38
CA LYS A 102 7.88 -13.40 10.36
C LYS A 102 8.76 -13.95 9.23
N ASN A 103 9.34 -13.08 8.39
CA ASN A 103 10.08 -13.48 7.20
C ASN A 103 9.27 -14.39 6.26
N THR A 104 7.98 -14.10 6.16
CA THR A 104 7.02 -14.82 5.31
C THR A 104 6.60 -13.98 4.12
N GLU A 105 5.95 -14.60 3.14
CA GLU A 105 5.45 -13.93 1.95
C GLU A 105 4.45 -12.82 2.30
N VAL A 106 4.63 -11.63 1.70
CA VAL A 106 3.71 -10.51 1.89
C VAL A 106 2.53 -10.69 0.94
N LYS A 107 1.31 -10.63 1.48
CA LYS A 107 0.07 -10.77 0.71
C LYS A 107 -0.68 -9.45 0.69
N VAL A 108 -0.64 -8.77 -0.46
CA VAL A 108 -1.37 -7.51 -0.68
C VAL A 108 -2.55 -7.77 -1.61
N PRO A 109 -3.78 -7.33 -1.28
CA PRO A 109 -4.91 -7.42 -2.18
C PRO A 109 -4.74 -6.41 -3.32
N VAL A 110 -4.23 -6.88 -4.46
CA VAL A 110 -4.09 -6.09 -5.67
C VAL A 110 -5.09 -6.62 -6.69
N TRP A 111 -6.11 -5.82 -7.00
CA TRP A 111 -7.14 -6.19 -7.98
C TRP A 111 -6.88 -5.59 -9.36
N TYR A 112 -6.07 -4.54 -9.41
CA TYR A 112 -5.63 -3.89 -10.64
C TYR A 112 -4.18 -3.40 -10.47
N GLU A 113 -3.36 -3.57 -11.51
CA GLU A 113 -1.99 -3.04 -11.58
C GLU A 113 -2.00 -1.81 -12.50
N PHE A 114 -1.92 -0.62 -11.91
CA PHE A 114 -1.85 0.65 -12.63
C PHE A 114 -0.46 0.90 -13.23
N ILE A 115 0.57 0.33 -12.60
CA ILE A 115 1.98 0.39 -12.99
C ILE A 115 2.55 -1.01 -12.87
#